data_AF-A0A174UQJ3-F1
#
_entry.id   AF-A0A174UQJ3-F1
#
_cell.length_a   1.000
_cell.length_b   1.000
_cell.length_c   1.000
_cell.angle_alpha   90.00
_cell.angle_beta   90.00
_cell.angle_gamma   90.00
#
_symmetry.space_group_name_H-M   'P 1'
#
loop_
_entity.id
_entity.type
_entity.pdbx_description
1 polymer ?
#
loop_
_entity_poly.entity_id
_entity_poly.type
_entity_poly.pdbx_seq_one_letter_code
_entity_poly.pdbx_strand_id
1 'polypeptide(L)'
;MKKALALILAVCMLFSCAVMVSAAEGTSPAVQDSQDSGSQDSGNPQDSGIVNGGGGGGGSSSSGSKLGLVSDKTNTGASKTLSTAAASKAASDAAAAAIADAQAAGQSSANASVTFNNVSSLTPEAIKAINDAVAAAEANSGVSVNLTINIDKVVNGKVITRITLDPADLAGVTASVNTTVSCDVTDRAVKSVLDKFNKYFTNDIVVVSYGEVSPLAGVNAEFCAKLDLSALNTNTIVVYSYDRATNVYTRVAAPNFFVDVNGYAHVTAPFGGSLIITDAPLTDK
;
A
#
# COMPACT_ATOMS: atom_id res chain seq x y z
N MET A 1 -16.00 17.19 -44.60
CA MET A 1 -15.35 16.92 -43.29
C MET A 1 -15.39 18.08 -42.29
N LYS A 2 -15.94 19.28 -42.59
CA LYS A 2 -16.00 20.39 -41.60
C LYS A 2 -17.28 20.47 -40.76
N LYS A 3 -18.34 19.73 -41.10
CA LYS A 3 -19.62 19.75 -40.36
C LYS A 3 -19.70 18.79 -39.17
N ALA A 4 -18.84 17.77 -39.12
CA ALA A 4 -18.81 16.79 -38.03
C ALA A 4 -18.08 17.32 -36.78
N LEU A 5 -17.07 18.19 -36.97
CA LEU A 5 -16.27 18.73 -35.85
C LEU A 5 -17.05 19.76 -35.02
N ALA A 6 -17.97 20.51 -35.64
CA ALA A 6 -18.81 21.49 -34.95
C ALA A 6 -19.87 20.83 -34.04
N LEU A 7 -20.33 19.62 -34.38
CA LEU A 7 -21.32 18.90 -33.57
C LEU A 7 -20.70 18.33 -32.29
N ILE A 8 -19.44 17.87 -32.35
CA ILE A 8 -18.73 17.32 -31.19
C ILE A 8 -18.37 18.42 -30.19
N LEU A 9 -17.98 19.61 -30.67
CA LEU A 9 -17.68 20.74 -29.78
C LEU A 9 -18.92 21.28 -29.05
N ALA A 10 -20.10 21.24 -29.69
CA ALA A 10 -21.36 21.68 -29.09
C ALA A 10 -21.86 20.73 -27.99
N VAL A 11 -21.61 19.42 -28.11
CA VAL A 11 -21.98 18.43 -27.09
C VAL A 11 -21.09 18.56 -25.84
N CYS A 12 -19.81 18.93 -26.00
CA CYS A 12 -18.91 19.14 -24.86
C CYS A 12 -19.22 20.42 -24.05
N MET A 13 -19.79 21.47 -24.65
CA MET A 13 -20.18 22.68 -23.90
C MET A 13 -21.51 22.54 -23.15
N LEU A 14 -22.39 21.61 -23.54
CA LEU A 14 -23.68 21.40 -22.88
C LEU A 14 -23.60 20.59 -21.58
N PHE A 15 -22.50 19.87 -21.34
CA PHE A 15 -22.31 19.07 -20.13
C PHE A 15 -21.66 19.83 -18.95
N SER A 16 -21.16 21.05 -19.19
CA SER A 16 -20.45 21.83 -18.15
C SER A 16 -21.32 22.81 -17.37
N CYS A 17 -22.64 22.88 -17.61
CA CYS A 17 -23.53 23.85 -16.96
C CYS A 17 -24.54 23.26 -15.95
N ALA A 18 -24.43 21.98 -15.59
CA ALA A 18 -25.43 21.32 -14.74
C ALA A 18 -24.85 20.65 -13.49
N VAL A 19 -24.05 21.37 -12.69
CA VAL A 19 -23.87 21.08 -11.26
C VAL A 19 -23.78 22.40 -10.51
N MET A 20 -24.92 23.09 -10.35
CA MET A 20 -25.09 24.12 -9.33
C MET A 20 -25.67 23.49 -8.08
N VAL A 21 -24.92 23.65 -7.00
CA VAL A 21 -25.28 23.48 -5.59
C VAL A 21 -26.72 23.91 -5.31
N SER A 22 -27.49 23.01 -4.70
CA SER A 22 -28.66 23.34 -3.91
C SER A 22 -28.65 22.49 -2.64
N ALA A 23 -28.28 23.10 -1.53
CA ALA A 23 -28.66 22.69 -0.19
C ALA A 23 -28.53 23.91 0.72
N ALA A 24 -29.57 24.75 0.67
CA ALA A 24 -29.83 25.75 1.68
C ALA A 24 -30.92 25.20 2.61
N GLU A 25 -30.73 25.48 3.90
CA GLU A 25 -31.75 25.58 4.96
C GLU A 25 -32.29 24.30 5.61
N GLY A 26 -31.83 24.12 6.85
CA GLY A 26 -32.43 23.32 7.91
C GLY A 26 -32.03 23.93 9.26
N THR A 27 -32.63 25.08 9.56
CA THR A 27 -32.89 25.71 10.88
C THR A 27 -33.11 24.65 11.98
N SER A 28 -32.64 24.74 13.24
CA SER A 28 -32.72 25.78 14.29
C SER A 28 -32.15 25.16 15.61
N PRO A 29 -32.14 25.85 16.78
CA PRO A 29 -31.58 27.15 17.09
C PRO A 29 -30.60 27.09 18.29
N ALA A 30 -29.96 28.23 18.54
CA ALA A 30 -29.11 28.53 19.69
C ALA A 30 -29.79 28.29 21.05
N VAL A 31 -28.99 27.86 22.03
CA VAL A 31 -29.15 28.33 23.41
C VAL A 31 -27.84 29.02 23.78
N GLN A 32 -27.98 30.34 23.91
CA GLN A 32 -27.00 31.26 24.43
C GLN A 32 -27.27 31.33 25.93
N ASP A 33 -26.28 30.99 26.76
CA ASP A 33 -26.22 31.52 28.11
C ASP A 33 -24.84 32.14 28.34
N SER A 34 -24.90 33.29 28.97
CA SER A 34 -23.84 34.29 29.07
C SER A 34 -23.13 34.15 30.42
N GLN A 35 -22.07 34.96 30.61
CA GLN A 35 -21.48 35.32 31.92
C GLN A 35 -20.55 34.23 32.52
N ASP A 36 -19.41 34.49 33.15
CA ASP A 36 -18.72 35.70 33.62
C ASP A 36 -17.29 35.31 34.07
N SER A 37 -16.40 36.30 34.05
CA SER A 37 -15.13 36.52 34.77
C SER A 37 -14.48 35.41 35.63
N GLY A 38 -13.14 35.31 35.54
CA GLY A 38 -12.32 34.76 36.63
C GLY A 38 -10.87 34.47 36.27
N SER A 39 -9.97 35.42 36.52
CA SER A 39 -8.52 35.24 36.57
C SER A 39 -8.04 34.90 37.99
N GLN A 40 -7.17 33.90 38.15
CA GLN A 40 -6.18 33.67 39.24
C GLN A 40 -5.48 32.32 38.97
N ASP A 41 -4.19 32.25 38.65
CA ASP A 41 -2.99 32.36 39.50
C ASP A 41 -2.48 31.01 40.05
N SER A 42 -1.15 30.91 40.02
CA SER A 42 -0.20 30.09 40.79
C SER A 42 -0.07 28.57 40.57
N GLY A 43 1.17 28.12 40.32
CA GLY A 43 1.57 26.73 40.60
C GLY A 43 2.76 26.12 39.84
N ASN A 44 3.91 26.79 39.74
CA ASN A 44 5.19 26.10 39.51
C ASN A 44 5.65 25.41 40.82
N PRO A 45 6.35 24.27 40.74
CA PRO A 45 7.71 24.28 41.28
C PRO A 45 8.75 23.56 40.42
N GLN A 46 9.91 24.19 40.32
CA GLN A 46 11.21 23.62 39.97
C GLN A 46 11.78 22.83 41.17
N ASP A 47 12.49 21.72 40.91
CA ASP A 47 13.78 21.36 41.54
C ASP A 47 14.41 20.16 40.78
N SER A 48 15.40 20.38 39.90
CA SER A 48 16.87 20.30 40.08
C SER A 48 17.46 18.90 40.24
N GLY A 49 18.41 18.57 39.36
CA GLY A 49 19.31 17.42 39.50
C GLY A 49 20.34 17.35 38.37
N ILE A 50 21.34 18.23 38.43
CA ILE A 50 22.52 18.27 37.56
C ILE A 50 23.53 17.20 38.00
N VAL A 51 24.08 16.41 37.07
CA VAL A 51 25.48 15.96 37.09
C VAL A 51 26.07 15.92 35.67
N ASN A 52 27.24 16.54 35.56
CA ASN A 52 28.07 16.74 34.38
C ASN A 52 29.19 15.67 34.32
N GLY A 53 29.67 15.31 33.13
CA GLY A 53 30.84 14.44 32.96
C GLY A 53 31.05 13.98 31.51
N GLY A 54 31.98 14.62 30.81
CA GLY A 54 32.20 14.48 29.37
C GLY A 54 33.29 13.49 28.92
N GLY A 55 33.44 13.43 27.59
CA GLY A 55 34.68 13.05 26.89
C GLY A 55 34.71 11.66 26.24
N GLY A 56 34.89 11.62 24.92
CA GLY A 56 35.45 10.46 24.22
C GLY A 56 34.74 10.09 22.92
N GLY A 57 35.31 10.52 21.78
CA GLY A 57 34.88 10.09 20.46
C GLY A 57 35.25 8.65 20.12
N GLY A 58 34.56 8.09 19.14
CA GLY A 58 34.85 6.78 18.56
C GLY A 58 33.77 6.40 17.57
N GLY A 59 34.05 6.59 16.27
CA GLY A 59 33.14 6.23 15.19
C GLY A 59 33.00 4.72 15.02
N SER A 60 31.77 4.29 14.72
CA SER A 60 31.50 3.02 14.05
C SER A 60 30.14 3.12 13.37
N SER A 61 30.17 3.17 12.04
CA SER A 61 29.03 3.13 11.13
C SER A 61 28.26 1.81 11.29
N SER A 62 27.01 1.90 11.72
CA SER A 62 25.99 0.90 11.41
C SER A 62 24.68 1.63 11.13
N SER A 63 24.39 1.80 9.84
CA SER A 63 23.13 2.37 9.34
C SER A 63 22.01 1.36 9.57
N GLY A 64 21.57 1.24 10.82
CA GLY A 64 20.36 0.54 11.22
C GLY A 64 19.33 1.56 11.66
N SER A 65 18.40 1.93 10.78
CA SER A 65 17.25 2.77 11.12
C SER A 65 16.42 2.08 12.21
N LYS A 66 16.62 2.48 13.47
CA LYS A 66 15.73 2.16 14.58
C LYS A 66 14.41 2.93 14.40
N LEU A 67 13.49 2.34 13.65
CA LEU A 67 12.06 2.65 13.78
C LEU A 67 11.49 1.79 14.91
N GLY A 68 10.78 2.45 15.83
CA GLY A 68 10.40 1.92 17.14
C GLY A 68 9.70 0.56 17.12
N LEU A 69 10.19 -0.33 17.99
CA LEU A 69 9.44 -1.48 18.49
C LEU A 69 8.24 -0.96 19.27
N VAL A 70 7.04 -1.02 18.69
CA VAL A 70 5.82 -1.18 19.50
C VAL A 70 5.58 -2.68 19.55
N SER A 71 6.00 -3.28 20.67
CA SER A 71 5.51 -4.59 21.07
C SER A 71 4.06 -4.37 21.49
N ASP A 72 3.10 -4.74 20.65
CA ASP A 72 1.74 -4.93 21.13
C ASP A 72 1.32 -6.37 20.96
N LYS A 73 1.13 -7.00 22.11
CA LYS A 73 0.82 -8.41 22.30
C LYS A 73 -0.70 -8.57 22.28
N THR A 74 -1.37 -8.02 21.28
CA THR A 74 -2.80 -8.19 21.03
C THR A 74 -3.05 -8.01 19.54
N ASN A 75 -3.28 -9.11 18.84
CA ASN A 75 -3.75 -9.11 17.46
C ASN A 75 -5.23 -8.66 17.44
N THR A 76 -5.42 -7.37 17.67
CA THR A 76 -6.65 -6.60 17.46
C THR A 76 -6.21 -5.33 16.71
N GLY A 77 -5.67 -5.53 15.51
CA GLY A 77 -4.95 -4.52 14.76
C GLY A 77 -5.85 -3.35 14.36
N ALA A 78 -5.69 -2.21 15.03
CA ALA A 78 -6.09 -0.94 14.45
C ALA A 78 -5.41 -0.79 13.08
N SER A 79 -6.16 -0.33 12.08
CA SER A 79 -5.59 -0.04 10.76
C SER A 79 -4.43 0.94 10.91
N LYS A 80 -3.24 0.55 10.46
CA LYS A 80 -2.05 1.39 10.45
C LYS A 80 -1.91 2.06 9.08
N THR A 81 -2.31 3.32 9.03
CA THR A 81 -2.10 4.18 7.88
C THR A 81 -0.65 4.68 7.85
N LEU A 82 0.00 4.64 6.69
CA LEU A 82 1.33 5.21 6.51
C LEU A 82 1.27 6.74 6.60
N SER A 83 2.08 7.34 7.48
CA SER A 83 2.17 8.80 7.59
C SER A 83 3.02 9.39 6.47
N THR A 84 2.65 10.60 6.04
CA THR A 84 3.38 11.36 5.00
C THR A 84 4.85 11.59 5.36
N ALA A 85 5.13 11.90 6.63
CA ALA A 85 6.50 12.12 7.11
C ALA A 85 7.36 10.85 7.09
N ALA A 86 6.80 9.70 7.47
CA ALA A 86 7.53 8.43 7.39
C ALA A 86 7.76 8.00 5.94
N ALA A 87 6.74 8.21 5.09
CA ALA A 87 6.79 7.92 3.67
C ALA A 87 7.88 8.74 2.95
N SER A 88 7.88 10.06 3.13
CA SER A 88 8.87 10.95 2.51
C SER A 88 10.29 10.68 2.99
N LYS A 89 10.49 10.49 4.31
CA LYS A 89 11.82 10.23 4.87
C LYS A 89 12.41 8.92 4.35
N ALA A 90 11.62 7.85 4.32
CA ALA A 90 12.09 6.57 3.80
C ALA A 90 12.46 6.65 2.32
N ALA A 91 11.64 7.33 1.51
CA ALA A 91 11.89 7.52 0.09
C ALA A 91 13.12 8.39 -0.17
N SER A 92 13.28 9.51 0.54
CA SER A 92 14.45 10.39 0.39
C SER A 92 15.74 9.68 0.77
N ASP A 93 15.74 8.89 1.84
CA ASP A 93 16.93 8.15 2.29
C ASP A 93 17.32 7.08 1.26
N ALA A 94 16.34 6.31 0.79
CA ALA A 94 16.57 5.24 -0.19
C ALA A 94 17.06 5.81 -1.53
N ALA A 95 16.44 6.89 -2.01
CA ALA A 95 16.85 7.56 -3.23
C ALA A 95 18.27 8.15 -3.12
N ALA A 96 18.58 8.85 -2.02
CA ALA A 96 19.90 9.44 -1.81
C ALA A 96 21.00 8.37 -1.76
N ALA A 97 20.75 7.24 -1.08
CA ALA A 97 21.68 6.12 -1.05
C ALA A 97 21.90 5.53 -2.45
N ALA A 98 20.81 5.26 -3.19
CA ALA A 98 20.89 4.68 -4.53
C ALA A 98 21.59 5.61 -5.54
N ILE A 99 21.37 6.93 -5.43
CA ILE A 99 22.06 7.94 -6.25
C ILE A 99 23.55 7.95 -5.94
N ALA A 100 23.95 7.92 -4.67
CA ALA A 100 25.35 7.91 -4.29
C ALA A 100 26.07 6.67 -4.85
N ASP A 101 25.44 5.50 -4.77
CA ASP A 101 25.97 4.25 -5.33
C ASP A 101 26.10 4.33 -6.86
N ALA A 102 25.07 4.83 -7.55
CA ALA A 102 25.08 5.00 -9.00
C ALA A 102 26.15 6.00 -9.46
N GLN A 103 26.32 7.12 -8.76
CA GLN A 103 27.38 8.09 -9.06
C GLN A 103 28.76 7.49 -8.88
N ALA A 104 28.98 6.72 -7.80
CA ALA A 104 30.23 5.99 -7.58
C ALA A 104 30.51 4.96 -8.67
N ALA A 105 29.47 4.36 -9.24
CA ALA A 105 29.54 3.41 -10.34
C ALA A 105 29.55 4.07 -11.75
N GLY A 106 29.42 5.40 -11.85
CA GLY A 106 29.34 6.12 -13.12
C GLY A 106 28.05 5.85 -13.91
N GLN A 107 26.95 5.51 -13.22
CA GLN A 107 25.66 5.19 -13.80
C GLN A 107 24.73 6.41 -13.81
N SER A 108 23.87 6.48 -14.82
CA SER A 108 22.84 7.53 -14.95
C SER A 108 21.46 7.11 -14.45
N SER A 109 21.34 5.88 -13.94
CA SER A 109 20.14 5.37 -13.30
C SER A 109 20.47 4.55 -12.06
N ALA A 110 19.54 4.54 -11.12
CA ALA A 110 19.62 3.80 -9.87
C ALA A 110 18.29 3.08 -9.60
N ASN A 111 18.36 1.97 -8.86
CA ASN A 111 17.17 1.30 -8.33
C ASN A 111 17.16 1.49 -6.82
N ALA A 112 16.05 2.01 -6.29
CA ALA A 112 15.84 2.17 -4.87
C ALA A 112 14.65 1.30 -4.43
N SER A 113 14.63 0.90 -3.15
CA SER A 113 13.44 0.29 -2.58
C SER A 113 13.18 0.81 -1.18
N VAL A 114 11.91 0.98 -0.85
CA VAL A 114 11.46 1.27 0.52
C VAL A 114 10.59 0.13 1.00
N THR A 115 10.70 -0.22 2.28
CA THR A 115 9.89 -1.28 2.89
C THR A 115 9.13 -0.74 4.09
N PHE A 116 7.81 -0.91 4.07
CA PHE A 116 6.94 -0.53 5.18
C PHE A 116 6.30 -1.77 5.80
N ASN A 117 6.53 -1.94 7.10
CA ASN A 117 6.05 -3.10 7.85
C ASN A 117 4.69 -2.84 8.49
N ASN A 118 3.78 -3.79 8.29
CA ASN A 118 2.44 -3.86 8.86
C ASN A 118 1.61 -2.60 8.59
N VAL A 119 1.80 -1.98 7.42
CA VAL A 119 0.93 -0.89 6.93
C VAL A 119 -0.29 -1.53 6.27
N SER A 120 -1.47 -1.08 6.67
CA SER A 120 -2.76 -1.54 6.12
C SER A 120 -3.41 -0.51 5.20
N SER A 121 -2.88 0.72 5.13
CA SER A 121 -3.40 1.76 4.25
C SER A 121 -2.30 2.72 3.74
N LEU A 122 -2.30 2.97 2.43
CA LEU A 122 -1.51 4.02 1.78
C LEU A 122 -2.45 5.13 1.31
N THR A 123 -2.28 6.35 1.81
CA THR A 123 -3.10 7.49 1.38
C THR A 123 -2.51 8.16 0.13
N PRO A 124 -3.32 8.87 -0.66
CA PRO A 124 -2.82 9.68 -1.78
C PRO A 124 -1.70 10.66 -1.36
N GLU A 125 -1.81 11.26 -0.18
CA GLU A 125 -0.80 12.19 0.35
C GLU A 125 0.51 11.48 0.67
N ALA A 126 0.47 10.27 1.22
CA ALA A 126 1.67 9.48 1.49
C ALA A 126 2.35 9.04 0.18
N ILE A 127 1.57 8.62 -0.81
CA ILE A 127 2.07 8.27 -2.16
C ILE A 127 2.71 9.50 -2.81
N LYS A 128 2.04 10.66 -2.76
CA LYS A 128 2.58 11.91 -3.26
C LYS A 128 3.89 12.29 -2.55
N ALA A 129 3.94 12.15 -1.23
CA ALA A 129 5.14 12.46 -0.45
C ALA A 129 6.33 11.56 -0.82
N ILE A 130 6.10 10.31 -1.21
CA ILE A 130 7.14 9.41 -1.75
C ILE A 130 7.65 9.95 -3.09
N ASN A 131 6.75 10.21 -4.03
CA ASN A 131 7.13 10.68 -5.36
C ASN A 131 7.86 12.04 -5.32
N ASP A 132 7.38 12.98 -4.51
CA ASP A 132 8.02 14.29 -4.32
C ASP A 132 9.42 14.15 -3.71
N ALA A 133 9.62 13.22 -2.76
CA ALA A 133 10.91 12.99 -2.13
C ALA A 133 11.94 12.39 -3.10
N VAL A 134 11.51 11.46 -3.97
CA VAL A 134 12.36 10.91 -5.04
C VAL A 134 12.74 11.99 -6.04
N ALA A 135 11.77 12.75 -6.55
CA ALA A 135 12.02 13.83 -7.50
C ALA A 135 12.95 14.91 -6.92
N ALA A 136 12.82 15.22 -5.62
CA ALA A 136 13.73 16.14 -4.94
C ALA A 136 15.16 15.59 -4.83
N ALA A 137 15.34 14.28 -4.66
CA ALA A 137 16.65 13.64 -4.61
C ALA A 137 17.30 13.57 -6.01
N GLU A 138 16.51 13.29 -7.05
CA GLU A 138 16.98 13.30 -8.44
C GLU A 138 17.45 14.69 -8.89
N ALA A 139 16.85 15.76 -8.34
CA ALA A 139 17.14 17.13 -8.71
C ALA A 139 18.65 17.45 -8.58
N ASN A 140 19.28 17.80 -9.70
CA ASN A 140 20.71 18.11 -9.81
C ASN A 140 21.67 16.93 -9.54
N SER A 141 21.17 15.70 -9.44
CA SER A 141 22.01 14.51 -9.26
C SER A 141 22.60 13.95 -10.56
N GLY A 142 21.92 14.18 -11.69
CA GLY A 142 22.23 13.54 -12.99
C GLY A 142 21.87 12.05 -13.04
N VAL A 143 21.18 11.51 -12.03
CA VAL A 143 20.79 10.10 -11.90
C VAL A 143 19.28 10.01 -11.77
N SER A 144 18.65 9.15 -12.57
CA SER A 144 17.22 8.83 -12.40
C SER A 144 17.03 7.62 -11.49
N VAL A 145 16.05 7.68 -10.60
CA VAL A 145 15.77 6.66 -9.59
C VAL A 145 14.47 5.92 -9.94
N ASN A 146 14.58 4.62 -10.17
CA ASN A 146 13.42 3.73 -10.22
C ASN A 146 13.15 3.23 -8.79
N LEU A 147 12.12 3.77 -8.14
CA LEU A 147 11.77 3.39 -6.77
C LEU A 147 10.74 2.25 -6.77
N THR A 148 10.90 1.29 -5.87
CA THR A 148 9.90 0.27 -5.57
C THR A 148 9.41 0.37 -4.12
N ILE A 149 8.10 0.24 -3.90
CA ILE A 149 7.49 0.20 -2.56
C ILE A 149 7.17 -1.24 -2.20
N ASN A 150 7.72 -1.73 -1.10
CA ASN A 150 7.40 -3.01 -0.50
C ASN A 150 6.52 -2.81 0.74
N ILE A 151 5.38 -3.49 0.80
CA ILE A 151 4.51 -3.54 1.98
C ILE A 151 4.56 -4.94 2.57
N ASP A 152 5.20 -5.07 3.72
CA ASP A 152 5.41 -6.35 4.37
C ASP A 152 4.40 -6.57 5.49
N LYS A 153 3.81 -7.76 5.52
CA LYS A 153 3.15 -8.27 6.73
C LYS A 153 4.17 -9.07 7.51
N VAL A 154 4.52 -8.59 8.70
CA VAL A 154 5.50 -9.20 9.59
C VAL A 154 4.81 -9.73 10.84
N VAL A 155 4.96 -11.04 11.07
CA VAL A 155 4.44 -11.73 12.26
C VAL A 155 5.60 -12.45 12.94
N ASN A 156 5.78 -12.26 14.24
CA ASN A 156 6.87 -12.87 15.02
C ASN A 156 8.27 -12.64 14.40
N GLY A 157 8.50 -11.43 13.87
CA GLY A 157 9.78 -11.06 13.24
C GLY A 157 10.02 -11.67 11.86
N LYS A 158 9.04 -12.37 11.26
CA LYS A 158 9.13 -12.97 9.93
C LYS A 158 8.17 -12.30 8.95
N VAL A 159 8.64 -12.02 7.74
CA VAL A 159 7.78 -11.59 6.63
C VAL A 159 6.92 -12.77 6.19
N ILE A 160 5.61 -12.63 6.29
CA ILE A 160 4.63 -13.64 5.88
C ILE A 160 4.15 -13.35 4.46
N THR A 161 3.97 -12.07 4.14
CA THR A 161 3.59 -11.60 2.80
C THR A 161 4.31 -10.31 2.47
N ARG A 162 4.55 -10.05 1.18
CA ARG A 162 4.99 -8.78 0.62
C ARG A 162 4.12 -8.40 -0.57
N ILE A 163 3.73 -7.14 -0.64
CA ILE A 163 3.14 -6.52 -1.83
C ILE A 163 4.18 -5.53 -2.36
N THR A 164 4.50 -5.63 -3.64
CA THR A 164 5.44 -4.76 -4.32
C THR A 164 4.68 -3.89 -5.31
N LEU A 165 4.86 -2.57 -5.20
CA LEU A 165 4.18 -1.56 -6.01
C LEU A 165 5.19 -0.60 -6.63
N ASP A 166 4.92 -0.16 -7.85
CA ASP A 166 5.59 0.98 -8.47
C ASP A 166 4.85 2.28 -8.09
N PRO A 167 5.50 3.26 -7.43
CA PRO A 167 4.90 4.55 -7.12
C PRO A 167 4.28 5.28 -8.33
N ALA A 168 4.79 5.07 -9.55
CA ALA A 168 4.27 5.68 -10.77
C ALA A 168 2.86 5.15 -11.10
N ASP A 169 2.61 3.86 -10.87
CA ASP A 169 1.28 3.24 -11.04
C ASP A 169 0.26 3.76 -10.02
N LEU A 170 0.73 4.40 -8.94
CA LEU A 170 -0.10 4.95 -7.88
C LEU A 170 -0.42 6.45 -8.08
N ALA A 171 0.19 7.13 -9.07
CA ALA A 171 0.13 8.59 -9.20
C ALA A 171 -1.29 9.15 -9.44
N GLY A 172 -2.20 8.35 -10.00
CA GLY A 172 -3.59 8.74 -10.28
C GLY A 172 -4.58 8.42 -9.17
N VAL A 173 -4.13 7.85 -8.05
CA VAL A 173 -5.00 7.36 -6.99
C VAL A 173 -5.52 8.50 -6.13
N THR A 174 -6.84 8.62 -6.01
CA THR A 174 -7.52 9.67 -5.22
C THR A 174 -8.10 9.17 -3.91
N ALA A 175 -8.06 7.86 -3.67
CA ALA A 175 -8.57 7.23 -2.45
C ALA A 175 -7.47 6.41 -1.77
N SER A 176 -7.63 6.13 -0.48
CA SER A 176 -6.65 5.29 0.21
C SER A 176 -6.61 3.87 -0.37
N VAL A 177 -5.41 3.35 -0.63
CA VAL A 177 -5.18 1.96 -1.03
C VAL A 177 -5.18 1.10 0.22
N ASN A 178 -6.05 0.09 0.28
CA ASN A 178 -6.01 -0.93 1.32
C ASN A 178 -4.92 -1.95 0.96
N THR A 179 -3.91 -2.08 1.82
CA THR A 179 -2.76 -2.98 1.63
C THR A 179 -2.83 -4.23 2.51
N THR A 180 -3.96 -4.48 3.15
CA THR A 180 -4.17 -5.73 3.91
C THR A 180 -4.22 -6.92 2.96
N VAL A 181 -3.54 -7.98 3.37
CA VAL A 181 -3.54 -9.27 2.68
C VAL A 181 -3.57 -10.41 3.68
N SER A 182 -4.29 -11.47 3.31
CA SER A 182 -4.40 -12.69 4.09
C SER A 182 -4.35 -13.91 3.18
N CYS A 183 -3.62 -14.93 3.62
CA CYS A 183 -3.60 -16.28 3.05
C CYS A 183 -3.96 -17.33 4.11
N ASP A 184 -4.44 -16.89 5.28
CA ASP A 184 -4.86 -17.75 6.37
C ASP A 184 -6.28 -18.26 6.11
N VAL A 185 -6.45 -19.58 6.02
CA VAL A 185 -7.76 -20.21 5.75
C VAL A 185 -8.77 -19.99 6.89
N THR A 186 -8.33 -19.54 8.07
CA THR A 186 -9.20 -19.17 9.18
C THR A 186 -9.70 -17.72 9.08
N ASP A 187 -9.09 -16.89 8.24
CA ASP A 187 -9.56 -15.55 7.92
C ASP A 187 -10.92 -15.61 7.22
N ARG A 188 -11.88 -14.79 7.67
CA ARG A 188 -13.24 -14.78 7.13
C ARG A 188 -13.27 -14.53 5.62
N ALA A 189 -12.45 -13.61 5.12
CA ALA A 189 -12.42 -13.25 3.71
C ALA A 189 -11.88 -14.41 2.86
N VAL A 190 -10.77 -15.02 3.29
CA VAL A 190 -10.17 -16.19 2.63
C VAL A 190 -11.16 -17.36 2.66
N LYS A 191 -11.71 -17.68 3.83
CA LYS A 191 -12.66 -18.78 4.01
C LYS A 191 -13.91 -18.62 3.14
N SER A 192 -14.50 -17.43 3.10
CA SER A 192 -15.71 -17.19 2.32
C SER A 192 -15.48 -17.41 0.82
N VAL A 193 -14.30 -17.07 0.31
CA VAL A 193 -13.94 -17.30 -1.09
C VAL A 193 -13.65 -18.78 -1.32
N LEU A 194 -12.88 -19.41 -0.43
CA LEU A 194 -12.56 -20.84 -0.49
C LEU A 194 -13.83 -21.70 -0.51
N ASP A 195 -14.75 -21.48 0.43
CA ASP A 195 -16.03 -22.21 0.53
C ASP A 195 -16.87 -22.03 -0.75
N LYS A 196 -16.85 -20.83 -1.33
CA LYS A 196 -17.57 -20.53 -2.56
C LYS A 196 -17.00 -21.29 -3.75
N PHE A 197 -15.70 -21.19 -3.98
CA PHE A 197 -15.09 -21.88 -5.12
C PHE A 197 -15.16 -23.40 -4.96
N ASN A 198 -14.94 -23.93 -3.75
CA ASN A 198 -15.10 -25.36 -3.47
C ASN A 198 -16.55 -25.84 -3.63
N LYS A 199 -17.56 -24.96 -3.55
CA LYS A 199 -18.94 -25.33 -3.84
C LYS A 199 -19.20 -25.56 -5.33
N TYR A 200 -18.56 -24.78 -6.21
CA TYR A 200 -18.87 -24.75 -7.64
C TYR A 200 -17.82 -25.44 -8.52
N PHE A 201 -16.58 -25.56 -8.07
CA PHE A 201 -15.48 -26.10 -8.85
C PHE A 201 -14.85 -27.33 -8.20
N THR A 202 -14.40 -28.26 -9.04
CA THR A 202 -13.75 -29.51 -8.61
C THR A 202 -12.27 -29.33 -8.24
N ASN A 203 -11.66 -28.20 -8.61
CA ASN A 203 -10.23 -27.93 -8.42
C ASN A 203 -9.82 -27.84 -6.95
N ASP A 204 -8.60 -28.27 -6.66
CA ASP A 204 -7.86 -27.81 -5.48
C ASP A 204 -7.46 -26.34 -5.69
N ILE A 205 -7.68 -25.52 -4.67
CA ILE A 205 -7.45 -24.07 -4.77
C ILE A 205 -6.73 -23.53 -3.54
N VAL A 206 -5.90 -22.52 -3.79
CA VAL A 206 -5.31 -21.66 -2.75
C VAL A 206 -5.82 -20.25 -2.96
N VAL A 207 -6.21 -19.60 -1.86
CA VAL A 207 -6.80 -18.26 -1.90
C VAL A 207 -5.88 -17.26 -1.21
N VAL A 208 -5.63 -16.15 -1.90
CA VAL A 208 -5.03 -14.95 -1.32
C VAL A 208 -6.09 -13.86 -1.34
N SER A 209 -6.43 -13.29 -0.20
CA SER A 209 -7.43 -12.23 -0.11
C SER A 209 -6.78 -10.90 0.21
N TYR A 210 -6.99 -9.91 -0.66
CA TYR A 210 -6.67 -8.50 -0.40
C TYR A 210 -7.84 -7.82 0.28
N GLY A 211 -7.61 -6.63 0.85
CA GLY A 211 -8.69 -5.76 1.34
C GLY A 211 -9.82 -5.55 0.33
N GLU A 212 -11.04 -5.31 0.83
CA GLU A 212 -12.22 -5.14 -0.02
C GLU A 212 -12.14 -3.78 -0.74
N VAL A 213 -12.02 -3.83 -2.08
CA VAL A 213 -11.92 -2.71 -3.02
C VAL A 213 -10.57 -1.98 -2.97
N SER A 214 -9.87 -1.98 -4.12
CA SER A 214 -8.70 -1.14 -4.33
C SER A 214 -9.01 -0.04 -5.34
N PRO A 215 -8.56 1.21 -5.12
CA PRO A 215 -8.60 2.24 -6.15
C PRO A 215 -7.61 1.97 -7.30
N LEU A 216 -6.81 0.90 -7.22
CA LEU A 216 -5.81 0.49 -8.20
C LEU A 216 -6.38 -0.41 -9.31
N ALA A 217 -7.58 -0.09 -9.80
CA ALA A 217 -8.19 -0.86 -10.88
C ALA A 217 -7.27 -0.88 -12.12
N GLY A 218 -6.90 -2.08 -12.56
CA GLY A 218 -6.02 -2.27 -13.73
C GLY A 218 -4.51 -2.22 -13.46
N VAL A 219 -4.09 -1.89 -12.24
CA VAL A 219 -2.67 -1.98 -11.84
C VAL A 219 -2.36 -3.42 -11.43
N ASN A 220 -1.28 -3.97 -11.99
CA ASN A 220 -0.74 -5.24 -11.55
C ASN A 220 0.28 -5.00 -10.45
N ALA A 221 0.15 -5.73 -9.34
CA ALA A 221 1.13 -5.75 -8.27
C ALA A 221 1.81 -7.12 -8.21
N GLU A 222 3.07 -7.14 -7.81
CA GLU A 222 3.70 -8.39 -7.40
C GLU A 222 3.34 -8.67 -5.94
N PHE A 223 2.88 -9.89 -5.70
CA PHE A 223 2.62 -10.45 -4.39
C PHE A 223 3.56 -11.62 -4.15
N CYS A 224 4.13 -11.66 -2.95
CA CYS A 224 5.01 -12.72 -2.49
C CYS A 224 4.51 -13.24 -1.14
N ALA A 225 4.30 -14.54 -1.00
CA ALA A 225 3.89 -15.14 0.29
C ALA A 225 4.26 -16.60 0.42
N LYS A 226 4.37 -17.06 1.67
CA LYS A 226 4.55 -18.48 1.97
C LYS A 226 3.20 -19.19 1.93
N LEU A 227 2.87 -19.73 0.76
CA LEU A 227 1.62 -20.44 0.51
C LEU A 227 1.78 -21.95 0.73
N ASP A 228 0.74 -22.60 1.23
CA ASP A 228 0.63 -24.05 1.17
C ASP A 228 0.15 -24.45 -0.22
N LEU A 229 1.07 -24.95 -1.04
CA LEU A 229 0.81 -25.40 -2.41
C LEU A 229 0.86 -26.94 -2.52
N SER A 230 0.82 -27.66 -1.39
CA SER A 230 1.04 -29.11 -1.35
C SER A 230 0.03 -29.91 -2.18
N ALA A 231 -1.16 -29.37 -2.40
CA ALA A 231 -2.21 -29.95 -3.23
C ALA A 231 -2.12 -29.58 -4.72
N LEU A 232 -1.16 -28.71 -5.12
CA LEU A 232 -1.10 -28.15 -6.48
C LEU A 232 0.19 -28.54 -7.21
N ASN A 233 0.08 -28.80 -8.52
CA ASN A 233 1.25 -28.86 -9.39
C ASN A 233 1.76 -27.45 -9.73
N THR A 234 2.89 -27.06 -9.14
CA THR A 234 3.47 -25.72 -9.31
C THR A 234 3.97 -25.41 -10.73
N ASN A 235 4.07 -26.41 -11.62
CA ASN A 235 4.49 -26.22 -13.01
C ASN A 235 3.33 -25.83 -13.95
N THR A 236 2.08 -25.98 -13.50
CA THR A 236 0.88 -25.77 -14.33
C THR A 236 -0.06 -24.71 -13.75
N ILE A 237 0.49 -23.82 -12.91
CA ILE A 237 -0.31 -22.86 -12.15
C ILE A 237 -1.16 -21.97 -13.07
N VAL A 238 -2.44 -21.87 -12.70
CA VAL A 238 -3.41 -20.94 -13.26
C VAL A 238 -3.90 -20.03 -12.14
N VAL A 239 -3.80 -18.72 -12.38
CA VAL A 239 -4.23 -17.68 -11.43
C VAL A 239 -5.45 -16.96 -11.98
N TYR A 240 -6.42 -16.70 -11.11
CA TYR A 240 -7.58 -15.86 -11.38
C TYR A 240 -7.63 -14.69 -10.41
N SER A 241 -7.91 -13.50 -10.89
CA SER A 241 -8.36 -12.38 -10.06
C SER A 241 -9.86 -12.51 -9.83
N TYR A 242 -10.32 -12.38 -8.58
CA TYR A 242 -11.71 -12.49 -8.19
C TYR A 242 -12.17 -11.21 -7.48
N ASP A 243 -13.14 -10.53 -8.10
CA ASP A 243 -13.85 -9.41 -7.50
C ASP A 243 -15.03 -9.94 -6.70
N ARG A 244 -14.95 -9.76 -5.38
CA ARG A 244 -15.94 -10.22 -4.41
C ARG A 244 -17.24 -9.42 -4.47
N ALA A 245 -17.19 -8.15 -4.88
CA ALA A 245 -18.36 -7.28 -4.95
C ALA A 245 -19.23 -7.61 -6.17
N THR A 246 -18.59 -7.82 -7.33
CA THR A 246 -19.30 -8.14 -8.58
C THR A 246 -19.45 -9.64 -8.83
N ASN A 247 -18.78 -10.47 -8.04
CA ASN A 247 -18.71 -11.92 -8.22
C ASN A 247 -18.14 -12.34 -9.59
N VAL A 248 -17.19 -11.57 -10.11
CA VAL A 248 -16.51 -11.86 -11.37
C VAL A 248 -15.12 -12.40 -11.08
N TYR A 249 -14.78 -13.53 -11.68
CA TYR A 249 -13.40 -14.02 -11.73
C TYR A 249 -12.88 -13.97 -13.16
N THR A 250 -11.61 -13.60 -13.33
CA THR A 250 -10.96 -13.46 -14.63
C THR A 250 -9.58 -14.08 -14.57
N ARG A 251 -9.24 -14.89 -15.57
CA ARG A 251 -7.92 -15.52 -15.65
C ARG A 251 -6.86 -14.44 -15.85
N VAL A 252 -5.81 -14.47 -15.03
CA VAL A 252 -4.64 -13.61 -15.20
C VAL A 252 -3.81 -14.18 -16.35
N ALA A 253 -3.60 -13.38 -17.41
CA ALA A 253 -2.96 -13.86 -18.64
C ALA A 253 -1.47 -14.18 -18.46
N ALA A 254 -0.75 -13.36 -17.69
CA ALA A 254 0.68 -13.50 -17.44
C ALA A 254 0.98 -13.32 -15.94
N PRO A 255 0.70 -14.35 -15.11
CA PRO A 255 0.84 -14.20 -13.67
C PRO A 255 2.29 -14.22 -13.18
N ASN A 256 3.27 -14.50 -14.07
CA ASN A 256 4.69 -14.64 -13.74
C ASN A 256 4.93 -15.48 -12.47
N PHE A 257 4.17 -16.56 -12.31
CA PHE A 257 4.18 -17.34 -11.08
C PHE A 257 5.47 -18.15 -10.95
N PHE A 258 6.12 -18.08 -9.80
CA PHE A 258 7.21 -18.97 -9.43
C PHE A 258 7.31 -19.13 -7.90
N VAL A 259 8.05 -20.13 -7.44
CA VAL A 259 8.39 -20.29 -6.02
C VAL A 259 9.89 -20.04 -5.87
N ASP A 260 10.26 -19.12 -4.98
CA ASP A 260 11.67 -18.78 -4.73
C ASP A 260 12.39 -19.86 -3.91
N VAL A 261 13.71 -19.71 -3.77
CA VAL A 261 14.55 -20.63 -2.98
C VAL A 261 14.15 -20.71 -1.50
N ASN A 262 13.47 -19.69 -0.98
CA ASN A 262 12.99 -19.62 0.41
C ASN A 262 11.57 -20.19 0.55
N GLY A 263 10.97 -20.68 -0.54
CA GLY A 263 9.64 -21.25 -0.58
C GLY A 263 8.54 -20.21 -0.45
N TYR A 264 8.74 -19.00 -0.98
CA TYR A 264 7.70 -18.00 -1.19
C TYR A 264 7.20 -18.09 -2.63
N ALA A 265 5.88 -18.13 -2.78
CA ALA A 265 5.23 -18.01 -4.06
C ALA A 265 5.17 -16.54 -4.47
N HIS A 266 5.63 -16.25 -5.68
CA HIS A 266 5.54 -14.95 -6.33
C HIS A 266 4.44 -14.99 -7.39
N VAL A 267 3.69 -13.91 -7.51
CA VAL A 267 2.65 -13.75 -8.52
C VAL A 267 2.47 -12.28 -8.87
N THR A 268 2.39 -11.96 -10.15
CA THR A 268 1.99 -10.65 -10.67
C THR A 268 0.52 -10.74 -11.06
N ALA A 269 -0.36 -9.95 -10.43
CA ALA A 269 -1.79 -9.98 -10.73
C ALA A 269 -2.44 -8.62 -10.48
N PRO A 270 -3.66 -8.39 -11.03
CA PRO A 270 -4.44 -7.19 -10.71
C PRO A 270 -4.61 -7.04 -9.20
N PHE A 271 -4.34 -5.84 -8.70
CA PHE A 271 -4.37 -5.59 -7.27
C PHE A 271 -5.81 -5.39 -6.75
N GLY A 272 -6.14 -6.06 -5.65
CA GLY A 272 -7.44 -5.97 -4.98
C GLY A 272 -8.30 -7.23 -5.12
N GLY A 273 -9.35 -7.32 -4.32
CA GLY A 273 -10.24 -8.49 -4.33
C GLY A 273 -9.58 -9.74 -3.75
N SER A 274 -9.48 -10.81 -4.53
CA SER A 274 -8.78 -12.04 -4.13
C SER A 274 -8.12 -12.71 -5.34
N LEU A 275 -7.04 -13.44 -5.11
CA LEU A 275 -6.47 -14.35 -6.10
C LEU A 275 -6.91 -15.77 -5.79
N ILE A 276 -7.28 -16.50 -6.84
CA ILE A 276 -7.54 -17.93 -6.81
C ILE A 276 -6.40 -18.59 -7.58
N ILE A 277 -5.63 -19.42 -6.89
CA ILE A 277 -4.48 -20.13 -7.44
C ILE A 277 -4.86 -21.60 -7.53
N THR A 278 -4.69 -22.17 -8.71
CA THR A 278 -5.03 -23.55 -9.07
C THR A 278 -3.92 -24.10 -9.96
N ASP A 279 -3.93 -25.39 -10.28
CA ASP A 279 -2.96 -26.03 -11.19
C ASP A 279 -3.56 -26.50 -12.52
N ALA A 280 -4.81 -26.13 -12.78
CA ALA A 280 -5.54 -26.35 -14.02
C ALA A 280 -6.66 -25.31 -14.15
N PRO A 281 -7.19 -25.05 -15.37
CA PRO A 281 -8.38 -24.21 -15.53
C PRO A 281 -9.53 -24.67 -14.62
N LEU A 282 -10.29 -23.70 -14.10
CA LEU A 282 -11.46 -23.98 -13.26
C LEU A 282 -12.46 -24.87 -14.00
N THR A 283 -12.90 -25.94 -13.35
CA THR A 283 -13.80 -26.95 -13.90
C THR A 283 -15.03 -27.10 -12.99
N ASP A 284 -16.21 -26.84 -13.56
CA ASP A 284 -17.49 -26.89 -12.85
C ASP A 284 -17.79 -28.29 -12.26
N LYS A 285 -18.54 -28.32 -11.17
CA LYS A 285 -19.11 -29.53 -10.56
C LYS A 285 -20.40 -29.99 -11.22
#